data_AF-A0A7X7MG83-F1
#
_entry.id   AF-A0A7X7MG83-F1
#
_cell.length_a   1.000
_cell.length_b   1.000
_cell.length_c   1.000
_cell.angle_alpha   90.00
_cell.angle_beta   90.00
_cell.angle_gamma   90.00
#
_symmetry.space_group_name_H-M   'P 1'
#
loop_
_entity.id
_entity.type
_entity.pdbx_description
1 polymer ?
#
loop_
_entity_poly.entity_id
_entity_poly.type
_entity_poly.pdbx_seq_one_letter_code
_entity_poly.pdbx_strand_id
1 'polypeptide(L)'
;MRVGLGRGAVWLLAGLLAAGWPARADQVIWSDGDCWEGRLQLSGQGNLRFHDGQRLWQWRLDQLVSLDWHPATQRLERAWRFLEAGQTAREETGEPYPTLELDCTVTLADGRSIAGHLLTTVFYLEQGTETRKIVVRRKLRGEPGEAPADVRYPTRLILASPTLPGRRAVRVSLAGNRGREAEVALVTALPATAAMPVKRRPDGRFDCEIAGTGCVWAVREGASIDVAWREAATPALRARLEAALTSDLRDFFDRRALLGVSTNDAPPETVLALVLFSRAGATTLGGTRTQPWRLEVCRWRLGADGQNQFAARAVLFRGLRAASEPLPRITLHPQSDTLIVEEFL
;
A
#
# COMPACT_ATOMS: atom_id res chain seq x y z
N MET A 1 18.78 -43.28 -49.78
CA MET A 1 17.38 -42.83 -50.00
C MET A 1 16.64 -42.97 -48.68
N ARG A 2 15.94 -41.90 -48.26
CA ARG A 2 15.51 -41.64 -46.87
C ARG A 2 14.60 -42.73 -46.30
N VAL A 3 14.96 -43.20 -45.10
CA VAL A 3 14.15 -44.03 -44.21
C VAL A 3 13.13 -43.12 -43.51
N GLY A 4 11.86 -43.49 -43.58
CA GLY A 4 10.77 -42.92 -42.79
C GLY A 4 10.26 -43.92 -41.76
N LEU A 5 9.47 -43.40 -40.81
CA LEU A 5 8.91 -44.05 -39.60
C LEU A 5 9.89 -44.07 -38.42
N GLY A 6 9.54 -43.68 -37.20
CA GLY A 6 8.25 -43.32 -36.64
C GLY A 6 8.41 -42.39 -35.44
N ARG A 7 7.29 -41.73 -35.11
CA ARG A 7 7.12 -40.90 -33.92
C ARG A 7 7.05 -41.79 -32.67
N GLY A 8 7.77 -41.36 -31.63
CA GLY A 8 7.23 -41.31 -30.29
C GLY A 8 7.42 -42.55 -29.42
N ALA A 9 8.48 -42.54 -28.61
CA ALA A 9 8.44 -42.88 -27.19
C ALA A 9 9.85 -42.73 -26.60
N VAL A 10 10.19 -41.54 -26.11
CA VAL A 10 11.24 -41.40 -25.10
C VAL A 10 10.57 -40.82 -23.87
N TRP A 11 10.26 -41.71 -22.94
CA TRP A 11 9.97 -41.35 -21.56
C TRP A 11 11.27 -40.86 -20.93
N LEU A 12 11.45 -39.55 -20.84
CA LEU A 12 12.50 -38.94 -20.02
C LEU A 12 11.84 -38.39 -18.76
N LEU A 13 12.06 -39.11 -17.67
CA LEU A 13 11.93 -38.65 -16.30
C LEU A 13 12.59 -37.26 -16.15
N ALA A 14 11.78 -36.24 -15.90
CA ALA A 14 12.21 -34.98 -15.32
C ALA A 14 11.48 -34.77 -13.99
N GLY A 15 11.65 -35.75 -13.08
CA GLY A 15 11.45 -35.52 -11.66
C GLY A 15 12.68 -34.82 -11.11
N LEU A 16 12.76 -33.50 -11.27
CA LEU A 16 13.73 -32.66 -10.58
C LEU A 16 12.96 -31.71 -9.67
N LEU A 17 12.94 -32.13 -8.41
CA LEU A 17 12.75 -31.35 -7.20
C LEU A 17 12.81 -29.84 -7.46
N ALA A 18 11.64 -29.19 -7.46
CA ALA A 18 11.56 -27.79 -7.05
C ALA A 18 11.92 -27.76 -5.56
N ALA A 19 13.22 -27.77 -5.26
CA ALA A 19 13.72 -27.30 -3.97
C ALA A 19 13.35 -25.83 -3.91
N GLY A 20 12.18 -25.53 -3.34
CA GLY A 20 11.78 -24.17 -3.03
C GLY A 20 12.90 -23.56 -2.20
N TRP A 21 13.46 -22.45 -2.66
CA TRP A 21 14.33 -21.66 -1.80
C TRP A 21 13.57 -21.38 -0.50
N PRO A 22 14.20 -21.56 0.68
CA PRO A 22 13.54 -21.21 1.93
C PRO A 22 13.10 -19.75 1.81
N ALA A 23 11.81 -19.50 2.08
CA ALA A 23 11.32 -18.14 2.21
C ALA A 23 12.28 -17.40 3.15
N ARG A 24 12.83 -16.27 2.69
CA ARG A 24 13.71 -15.46 3.56
C ARG A 24 12.92 -15.14 4.83
N ALA A 25 13.58 -15.13 5.98
CA ALA A 25 12.97 -14.69 7.23
C ALA A 25 13.00 -13.17 7.29
N ASP A 26 12.06 -12.57 8.03
CA ASP A 26 12.15 -11.15 8.35
C ASP A 26 13.43 -10.88 9.16
N GLN A 27 14.02 -9.69 8.99
CA GLN A 27 15.28 -9.33 9.61
C GLN A 27 15.15 -8.05 10.43
N VAL A 28 15.83 -8.01 11.58
CA VAL A 28 16.02 -6.82 12.40
C VAL A 28 17.50 -6.60 12.57
N ILE A 29 17.98 -5.49 12.01
CA ILE A 29 19.38 -5.06 12.06
C ILE A 29 19.49 -3.99 13.14
N TRP A 30 20.44 -4.18 14.04
CA TRP A 30 20.69 -3.31 15.17
C TRP A 30 21.87 -2.36 14.90
N SER A 31 21.99 -1.30 15.70
CA SER A 31 23.04 -0.28 15.58
C SER A 31 24.45 -0.80 15.86
N ASP A 32 24.58 -1.90 16.59
CA ASP A 32 25.83 -2.63 16.84
C ASP A 32 26.22 -3.59 15.70
N GLY A 33 25.37 -3.73 14.67
CA GLY A 33 25.55 -4.66 13.57
C GLY A 33 24.94 -6.04 13.79
N ASP A 34 24.36 -6.33 14.97
CA ASP A 34 23.63 -7.58 15.19
C ASP A 34 22.47 -7.69 14.21
N CYS A 35 22.22 -8.89 13.70
CA CYS A 35 21.08 -9.19 12.86
C CYS A 35 20.27 -10.33 13.49
N TRP A 36 18.99 -10.08 13.73
CA TRP A 36 18.05 -11.11 14.17
C TRP A 36 17.16 -11.50 13.00
N GLU A 37 16.94 -12.80 12.82
CA GLU A 37 16.11 -13.35 11.74
C GLU A 37 14.95 -14.16 12.33
N GLY A 38 13.75 -14.00 11.77
CA GLY A 38 12.56 -14.69 12.25
C GLY A 38 11.28 -14.20 11.57
N ARG A 39 10.14 -14.41 12.21
CA ARG A 39 8.85 -13.89 11.75
C ARG A 39 8.42 -12.73 12.64
N LEU A 40 8.21 -11.56 12.05
CA LEU A 40 7.78 -10.36 12.75
C LEU A 40 6.26 -10.28 12.86
N GLN A 41 5.81 -9.90 14.05
CA GLN A 41 4.42 -9.62 14.37
C GLN A 41 4.32 -8.31 15.17
N LEU A 42 3.20 -7.59 15.02
CA LEU A 42 2.89 -6.41 15.82
C LEU A 42 2.10 -6.81 17.07
N SER A 43 2.35 -6.13 18.18
CA SER A 43 1.48 -6.23 19.36
C SER A 43 0.09 -5.63 19.09
N GLY A 44 -0.98 -6.26 19.59
CA GLY A 44 -2.33 -5.67 19.59
C GLY A 44 -3.06 -5.76 18.24
N GLN A 45 -3.80 -4.70 17.85
CA GLN A 45 -4.69 -4.68 16.66
C GLN A 45 -3.98 -4.77 15.28
N GLY A 46 -2.70 -5.15 15.24
CA GLY A 46 -2.02 -5.54 14.00
C GLY A 46 -1.64 -4.40 13.04
N ASN A 47 -1.79 -3.12 13.43
CA ASN A 47 -1.47 -1.97 12.60
C ASN A 47 -0.30 -1.15 13.18
N LEU A 48 0.68 -0.87 12.33
CA LEU A 48 1.78 0.07 12.52
C LEU A 48 1.23 1.50 12.46
N ARG A 49 1.55 2.36 13.43
CA ARG A 49 1.16 3.77 13.44
C ARG A 49 2.35 4.67 13.18
N PHE A 50 2.27 5.50 12.15
CA PHE A 50 3.39 6.32 11.69
C PHE A 50 2.94 7.75 11.41
N HIS A 51 3.74 8.75 11.77
CA HIS A 51 3.41 10.16 11.56
C HIS A 51 4.46 10.82 10.66
N ASP A 52 4.03 11.37 9.51
CA ASP A 52 4.92 12.00 8.52
C ASP A 52 5.17 13.50 8.77
N GLY A 53 4.64 14.02 9.88
CA GLY A 53 4.68 15.44 10.23
C GLY A 53 3.41 16.20 9.84
N GLN A 54 2.59 15.64 8.95
CA GLN A 54 1.32 16.23 8.49
C GLN A 54 0.11 15.38 8.89
N ARG A 55 0.23 14.05 8.84
CA ARG A 55 -0.85 13.10 9.11
C ARG A 55 -0.36 11.83 9.76
N LEU A 56 -1.32 11.15 10.41
CA LEU A 56 -1.14 9.81 10.95
C LEU A 56 -1.51 8.75 9.91
N TRP A 57 -0.59 7.85 9.66
CA TRP A 57 -0.73 6.67 8.83
C TRP A 57 -0.92 5.40 9.66
N GLN A 58 -1.65 4.44 9.09
CA GLN A 58 -1.83 3.11 9.66
C GLN A 58 -1.61 2.05 8.59
N TRP A 59 -0.67 1.14 8.81
CA TRP A 59 -0.32 0.07 7.87
C TRP A 59 -0.22 -1.29 8.57
N ARG A 60 -0.56 -2.36 7.87
CA ARG A 60 -0.19 -3.72 8.26
C ARG A 60 1.25 -4.00 7.84
N LEU A 61 1.92 -4.95 8.51
CA LEU A 61 3.29 -5.33 8.15
C LEU A 61 3.41 -5.82 6.70
N ASP A 62 2.43 -6.56 6.18
CA ASP A 62 2.41 -7.06 4.79
C ASP A 62 2.33 -5.96 3.71
N GLN A 63 2.18 -4.69 4.12
CA GLN A 63 2.21 -3.53 3.24
C GLN A 63 3.57 -2.83 3.24
N LEU A 64 4.53 -3.30 4.02
CA LEU A 64 5.84 -2.69 4.21
C LEU A 64 6.92 -3.59 3.62
N VAL A 65 7.99 -2.97 3.15
CA VAL A 65 9.21 -3.64 2.71
C VAL A 65 10.29 -3.45 3.77
N SER A 66 10.48 -2.21 4.21
CA SER A 66 11.44 -1.89 5.26
C SER A 66 10.99 -0.72 6.13
N LEU A 67 11.53 -0.69 7.33
CA LEU A 67 11.62 0.49 8.16
C LEU A 67 13.09 0.76 8.41
N ASP A 68 13.51 1.99 8.15
CA ASP A 68 14.90 2.43 8.26
C ASP A 68 14.94 3.57 9.28
N TRP A 69 15.60 3.36 10.42
CA TRP A 69 15.73 4.36 11.47
C TRP A 69 17.11 5.00 11.47
N HIS A 70 17.13 6.28 11.78
CA HIS A 70 18.37 7.01 12.02
C HIS A 70 18.17 8.03 13.15
N PRO A 71 19.20 8.30 13.97
CA PRO A 71 19.15 9.37 14.95
C PRO A 71 19.01 10.73 14.24
N ALA A 72 17.92 11.43 14.50
CA ALA A 72 17.70 12.81 14.09
C ALA A 72 18.43 13.78 15.01
N THR A 73 18.42 13.50 16.32
CA THR A 73 19.20 14.23 17.31
C THR A 73 19.81 13.27 18.33
N GLN A 74 20.99 13.64 18.81
CA GLN A 74 21.69 12.95 19.90
C GLN A 74 22.14 14.00 20.91
N ARG A 75 21.87 13.78 22.19
CA ARG A 75 22.25 14.71 23.27
C ARG A 75 22.76 13.92 24.46
N LEU A 76 23.66 14.52 25.22
CA LEU A 76 23.95 14.11 26.58
C LEU A 76 23.13 15.00 27.51
N GLU A 77 22.18 14.39 28.21
CA GLU A 77 21.36 15.06 29.22
C GLU A 77 21.87 14.69 30.61
N ARG A 78 21.65 15.58 31.59
CA ARG A 78 21.86 15.27 33.00
C ARG A 78 20.53 15.27 33.72
N ALA A 79 20.41 14.38 34.71
CA ALA A 79 19.27 14.45 35.60
C ALA A 79 19.36 15.75 36.40
N TRP A 80 18.23 16.26 36.84
CA TRP A 80 18.19 17.44 37.67
C TRP A 80 17.08 17.29 38.69
N ARG A 81 17.25 17.97 39.83
CA ARG A 81 16.22 18.11 40.86
C ARG A 81 16.05 19.59 41.21
N PHE A 82 14.88 19.94 41.74
CA PHE A 82 14.74 21.23 42.40
C PHE A 82 15.52 21.21 43.71
N LEU A 83 16.21 22.31 44.01
CA LEU A 83 16.98 22.44 45.26
C LEU A 83 16.07 22.32 46.48
N GLU A 84 14.89 22.93 46.41
CA GLU A 84 13.83 22.84 47.42
C GLU A 84 12.46 22.81 46.76
N ALA A 85 11.47 22.19 47.41
CA ALA A 85 10.10 22.14 46.92
C ALA A 85 9.52 23.56 46.79
N GLY A 86 9.10 23.94 45.57
CA GLY A 86 8.55 25.26 45.29
C GLY A 86 9.56 26.30 44.77
N GLN A 87 10.86 25.98 44.73
CA GLN A 87 11.86 26.83 44.08
C GLN A 87 12.02 26.47 42.60
N THR A 88 12.32 27.46 41.75
CA THR A 88 12.59 27.25 40.31
C THR A 88 14.04 26.87 40.04
N ALA A 89 14.92 27.00 41.03
CA ALA A 89 16.34 26.70 40.91
C ALA A 89 16.56 25.18 40.83
N ARG A 90 17.32 24.75 39.80
CA ARG A 90 17.59 23.36 39.47
C ARG A 90 19.06 23.04 39.73
N GLU A 91 19.32 21.89 40.33
CA GLU A 91 20.65 21.32 40.49
C GLU A 91 20.77 20.07 39.62
N GLU A 92 21.81 20.00 38.79
CA GLU A 92 22.15 18.80 38.03
C GLU A 92 22.64 17.69 38.97
N THR A 93 22.16 16.47 38.76
CA THR A 93 22.51 15.31 39.58
C THR A 93 22.89 14.13 38.70
N GLY A 94 23.82 13.31 39.21
CA GLY A 94 24.24 12.07 38.57
C GLY A 94 25.15 12.23 37.35
N GLU A 95 25.44 11.10 36.73
CA GLU A 95 26.21 11.04 35.48
C GLU A 95 25.34 11.47 34.29
N PRO A 96 25.94 12.09 33.25
CA PRO A 96 25.25 12.33 31.99
C PRO A 96 24.75 11.01 31.39
N TYR A 97 23.60 11.05 30.73
CA TYR A 97 23.05 9.93 29.98
C TYR A 97 22.67 10.39 28.56
N PRO A 98 22.81 9.52 27.56
CA PRO A 98 22.50 9.87 26.19
C PRO A 98 20.99 9.80 25.94
N THR A 99 20.49 10.75 25.14
CA THR A 99 19.13 10.71 24.59
C THR A 99 19.20 10.82 23.07
N LEU A 100 18.44 9.94 22.40
CA LEU A 100 18.34 9.90 20.95
C LEU A 100 16.89 10.13 20.55
N GLU A 101 16.67 10.98 19.55
CA GLU A 101 15.40 11.01 18.83
C GLU A 101 15.59 10.33 17.48
N LEU A 102 14.78 9.29 17.23
CA LEU A 102 14.83 8.52 15.99
C LEU A 102 13.79 9.05 15.00
N ASP A 103 14.29 9.39 13.81
CA ASP A 103 13.45 9.47 12.62
C ASP A 103 13.40 8.09 11.96
N CYS A 104 12.37 7.89 11.15
CA CYS A 104 12.09 6.63 10.48
C CYS A 104 11.65 6.93 9.05
N THR A 105 12.24 6.23 8.10
CA THR A 105 11.75 6.13 6.73
C THR A 105 11.08 4.79 6.56
N VAL A 106 9.81 4.79 6.15
CA VAL A 106 9.06 3.58 5.83
C VAL A 106 9.06 3.39 4.33
N THR A 107 9.54 2.24 3.86
CA THR A 107 9.40 1.82 2.46
C THR A 107 8.20 0.89 2.37
N LEU A 108 7.19 1.31 1.61
CA LEU A 108 5.98 0.53 1.39
C LEU A 108 6.19 -0.51 0.28
N ALA A 109 5.34 -1.53 0.26
CA ALA A 109 5.23 -2.51 -0.81
C ALA A 109 4.93 -1.87 -2.17
N ASP A 110 4.32 -0.68 -2.19
CA ASP A 110 4.10 0.13 -3.39
C ASP A 110 5.31 1.02 -3.77
N GLY A 111 6.46 0.83 -3.11
CA GLY A 111 7.73 1.47 -3.45
C GLY A 111 7.82 2.93 -3.02
N ARG A 112 6.76 3.50 -2.45
CA ARG A 112 6.84 4.82 -1.83
C ARG A 112 7.69 4.73 -0.57
N SER A 113 8.56 5.71 -0.40
CA SER A 113 9.27 5.95 0.85
C SER A 113 8.65 7.17 1.53
N ILE A 114 8.28 7.02 2.80
CA ILE A 114 7.67 8.09 3.59
C ILE A 114 8.56 8.32 4.82
N ALA A 115 9.12 9.52 4.91
CA ALA A 115 9.91 9.97 6.05
C ALA A 115 9.01 10.54 7.16
N GLY A 116 9.42 10.38 8.40
CA GLY A 116 8.66 10.77 9.57
C GLY A 116 9.16 10.06 10.82
N HIS A 117 8.25 9.71 11.71
CA HIS A 117 8.59 8.91 12.88
C HIS A 117 7.53 7.88 13.20
N LEU A 118 7.98 6.77 13.77
CA LEU A 118 7.12 5.72 14.26
C LEU A 118 6.62 6.09 15.67
N LEU A 119 5.32 5.92 15.91
CA LEU A 119 4.80 5.97 17.28
C LEU A 119 5.33 4.76 18.07
N THR A 120 5.33 4.81 19.40
CA THR A 120 5.80 3.69 20.22
C THR A 120 5.15 2.38 19.77
N THR A 121 5.98 1.46 19.26
CA THR A 121 5.54 0.23 18.61
C THR A 121 6.30 -0.94 19.20
N VAL A 122 5.58 -2.03 19.47
CA VAL A 122 6.16 -3.28 19.93
C VAL A 122 6.04 -4.32 18.82
N PHE A 123 7.17 -4.90 18.45
CA PHE A 123 7.26 -6.06 17.58
C PHE A 123 7.61 -7.30 18.40
N TYR A 124 7.10 -8.44 17.96
CA TYR A 124 7.51 -9.76 18.40
C TYR A 124 8.17 -10.48 17.24
N LEU A 125 9.40 -10.96 17.45
CA LEU A 125 10.14 -11.75 16.48
C LEU A 125 10.13 -13.21 16.94
N GLU A 126 9.45 -14.07 16.19
CA GLU A 126 9.44 -15.52 16.41
C GLU A 126 10.64 -16.16 15.70
N GLN A 127 11.51 -16.82 16.44
CA GLN A 127 12.71 -17.50 15.96
C GLN A 127 12.71 -18.93 16.48
N GLY A 128 12.16 -19.87 15.69
CA GLY A 128 11.95 -21.25 16.14
C GLY A 128 10.96 -21.31 17.31
N THR A 129 11.43 -21.72 18.48
CA THR A 129 10.62 -21.79 19.71
C THR A 129 10.75 -20.54 20.60
N GLU A 130 11.62 -19.59 20.25
CA GLU A 130 11.82 -18.36 21.01
C GLU A 130 11.01 -17.20 20.41
N THR A 131 10.45 -16.36 21.27
CA THR A 131 9.83 -15.08 20.86
C THR A 131 10.54 -13.92 21.53
N ARG A 132 11.16 -13.05 20.74
CA ARG A 132 11.87 -11.87 21.21
C ARG A 132 11.01 -10.63 21.07
N LYS A 133 10.96 -9.79 22.10
CA LYS A 133 10.22 -8.53 22.12
C LYS A 133 11.13 -7.37 21.72
N ILE A 134 10.71 -6.58 20.75
CA ILE A 134 11.43 -5.40 20.27
C ILE A 134 10.52 -4.19 20.50
N VAL A 135 10.99 -3.21 21.27
CA VAL A 135 10.23 -2.00 21.57
C VAL A 135 10.90 -0.81 20.91
N VAL A 136 10.25 -0.25 19.89
CA VAL A 136 10.76 0.92 19.17
C VAL A 136 10.02 2.16 19.65
N ARG A 137 10.77 3.14 20.13
CA ARG A 137 10.26 4.44 20.61
C ARG A 137 10.92 5.54 19.81
N ARG A 138 10.21 6.66 19.65
CA ARG A 138 10.79 7.87 19.04
C ARG A 138 11.95 8.43 19.87
N LYS A 139 11.76 8.60 21.19
CA LYS A 139 12.81 9.03 22.10
C LYS A 139 13.37 7.83 22.85
N LEU A 140 14.67 7.62 22.71
CA LEU A 140 15.45 6.64 23.47
C LEU A 140 16.28 7.35 24.52
N ARG A 141 16.51 6.65 25.63
CA ARG A 141 17.35 7.07 26.73
C ARG A 141 18.30 5.90 27.01
N GLY A 142 19.60 6.17 26.94
CA GLY A 142 20.61 5.24 27.39
C GLY A 142 20.85 5.32 28.90
N GLU A 143 21.79 4.52 29.35
CA GLU A 143 22.18 4.45 30.76
C GLU A 143 23.09 5.62 31.16
N PRO A 144 23.13 6.00 32.45
CA PRO A 144 24.13 6.95 32.94
C PRO A 144 25.55 6.48 32.63
N GLY A 145 26.38 7.38 32.11
CA GLY A 145 27.77 7.11 31.70
C GLY A 145 27.92 6.54 30.28
N GLU A 146 26.83 6.17 29.60
CA GLU A 146 26.85 5.64 28.23
C GLU A 146 27.10 6.74 27.18
N ALA A 147 27.87 6.44 26.12
CA ALA A 147 28.01 7.38 25.01
C ALA A 147 26.81 7.29 24.06
N PRO A 148 26.43 8.38 23.37
CA PRO A 148 25.31 8.34 22.41
C PRO A 148 25.46 7.29 21.29
N ALA A 149 26.69 6.94 20.91
CA ALA A 149 26.98 5.92 19.90
C ALA A 149 26.71 4.49 20.36
N ASP A 150 26.72 4.24 21.68
CA ASP A 150 26.58 2.92 22.26
C ASP A 150 25.11 2.56 22.52
N VAL A 151 24.22 3.56 22.54
CA VAL A 151 22.79 3.34 22.72
C VAL A 151 22.26 2.43 21.62
N ARG A 152 21.82 1.24 22.00
CA ARG A 152 21.35 0.23 21.06
C ARG A 152 19.94 0.54 20.54
N TYR A 153 19.76 0.53 19.22
CA TYR A 153 18.47 0.68 18.56
C TYR A 153 18.41 -0.12 17.25
N PRO A 154 17.21 -0.49 16.77
CA PRO A 154 17.10 -1.07 15.44
C PRO A 154 17.39 0.00 14.39
N THR A 155 18.39 -0.23 13.54
CA THR A 155 18.69 0.63 12.39
C THR A 155 17.80 0.26 11.21
N ARG A 156 17.44 -1.02 11.09
CA ARG A 156 16.62 -1.50 9.99
C ARG A 156 15.75 -2.67 10.39
N LEU A 157 14.53 -2.68 9.87
CA LEU A 157 13.65 -3.84 9.88
C LEU A 157 13.32 -4.14 8.43
N ILE A 158 13.64 -5.35 7.98
CA ILE A 158 13.35 -5.84 6.64
C ILE A 158 12.28 -6.91 6.80
N LEU A 159 11.15 -6.71 6.14
CA LEU A 159 10.17 -7.78 6.05
C LEU A 159 10.56 -8.64 4.86
N ALA A 160 10.75 -9.92 5.11
CA ALA A 160 10.78 -10.89 4.05
C ALA A 160 9.39 -10.95 3.46
N SER A 161 9.19 -10.08 2.47
CA SER A 161 8.02 -10.16 1.62
C SER A 161 7.93 -11.61 1.15
N PRO A 162 6.78 -12.30 1.32
CA PRO A 162 6.41 -13.23 0.26
C PRO A 162 6.54 -12.39 -1.01
N THR A 163 7.43 -12.76 -1.93
CA THR A 163 7.63 -12.10 -3.23
C THR A 163 6.32 -11.43 -3.62
N LEU A 164 6.27 -10.09 -3.61
CA LEU A 164 5.17 -9.41 -4.27
C LEU A 164 5.23 -9.94 -5.69
N PRO A 165 4.23 -10.70 -6.18
CA PRO A 165 4.29 -11.14 -7.56
C PRO A 165 4.47 -9.90 -8.44
N GLY A 166 5.49 -9.94 -9.29
CA GLY A 166 5.62 -9.14 -10.51
C GLY A 166 5.45 -7.63 -10.35
N ARG A 167 6.46 -6.94 -9.80
CA ARG A 167 6.71 -5.58 -10.29
C ARG A 167 7.29 -5.68 -11.68
N ARG A 168 6.53 -5.24 -12.67
CA ARG A 168 6.96 -5.21 -14.07
C ARG A 168 6.83 -3.79 -14.60
N ALA A 169 7.94 -3.28 -15.13
CA ALA A 169 7.91 -2.10 -15.96
C ALA A 169 7.32 -2.51 -17.30
N VAL A 170 6.27 -1.81 -17.71
CA VAL A 170 5.61 -2.03 -18.97
C VAL A 170 5.49 -0.72 -19.71
N ARG A 171 5.71 -0.79 -21.01
CA ARG A 171 5.34 0.28 -21.91
C ARG A 171 3.98 -0.04 -22.48
N VAL A 172 3.04 0.87 -22.36
CA VAL A 172 1.70 0.69 -22.89
C VAL A 172 1.40 1.68 -23.99
N SER A 173 0.71 1.20 -25.02
CA SER A 173 0.09 2.02 -26.05
C SER A 173 -1.42 1.85 -25.97
N LEU A 174 -2.18 2.85 -26.41
CA LEU A 174 -3.63 2.74 -26.46
C LEU A 174 -4.04 1.87 -27.65
N ALA A 175 -5.00 0.96 -27.43
CA ALA A 175 -5.55 0.15 -28.50
C ALA A 175 -6.41 0.99 -29.45
N GLY A 176 -6.32 0.73 -30.75
CA GLY A 176 -7.07 1.44 -31.79
C GLY A 176 -6.64 2.90 -32.00
N ASN A 177 -7.49 3.69 -32.68
CA ASN A 177 -7.22 5.10 -33.00
C ASN A 177 -7.64 6.06 -31.88
N ARG A 178 -7.34 5.73 -30.61
CA ARG A 178 -7.67 6.59 -29.46
C ARG A 178 -6.90 7.91 -29.54
N GLY A 179 -7.53 9.01 -29.12
CA GLY A 179 -7.01 10.35 -29.35
C GLY A 179 -5.70 10.67 -28.65
N ARG A 180 -5.02 11.69 -29.17
CA ARG A 180 -3.71 12.15 -28.68
C ARG A 180 -3.77 12.68 -27.24
N GLU A 181 -4.92 13.15 -26.79
CA GLU A 181 -5.12 13.74 -25.46
C GLU A 181 -5.63 12.73 -24.41
N ALA A 182 -5.69 11.45 -24.76
CA ALA A 182 -6.17 10.44 -23.84
C ALA A 182 -5.24 10.33 -22.61
N GLU A 183 -5.87 10.21 -21.44
CA GLU A 183 -5.20 9.96 -20.16
C GLU A 183 -5.34 8.48 -19.79
N VAL A 184 -4.30 7.93 -19.16
CA VAL A 184 -4.29 6.54 -18.68
C VAL A 184 -4.14 6.55 -17.16
N ALA A 185 -4.97 5.75 -16.49
CA ALA A 185 -4.88 5.49 -15.07
C ALA A 185 -4.77 3.98 -14.81
N LEU A 186 -4.03 3.64 -13.76
CA LEU A 186 -3.74 2.28 -13.36
C LEU A 186 -3.95 2.14 -11.85
N VAL A 187 -4.69 1.12 -11.43
CA VAL A 187 -4.83 0.74 -10.02
C VAL A 187 -4.45 -0.72 -9.84
N THR A 188 -3.62 -1.04 -8.86
CA THR A 188 -3.31 -2.43 -8.48
C THR A 188 -4.47 -3.05 -7.71
N ALA A 189 -4.73 -4.34 -7.90
CA ALA A 189 -5.79 -5.08 -7.22
C ALA A 189 -5.32 -5.58 -5.84
N LEU A 190 -4.19 -6.30 -5.83
CA LEU A 190 -3.61 -6.96 -4.68
C LEU A 190 -2.08 -6.93 -4.77
N PRO A 191 -1.35 -6.97 -3.63
CA PRO A 191 -1.89 -7.04 -2.26
C PRO A 191 -2.39 -5.69 -1.71
N ALA A 192 -2.01 -4.59 -2.35
CA ALA A 192 -2.48 -3.24 -2.04
C ALA A 192 -3.35 -2.72 -3.20
N THR A 193 -4.50 -2.14 -2.86
CA THR A 193 -5.30 -1.38 -3.82
C THR A 193 -4.80 0.06 -3.85
N ALA A 194 -3.95 0.37 -4.84
CA ALA A 194 -3.24 1.65 -4.92
C ALA A 194 -3.22 2.16 -6.37
N ALA A 195 -3.27 3.49 -6.53
CA ALA A 195 -3.07 4.11 -7.84
C ALA A 195 -1.58 4.11 -8.17
N MET A 196 -1.25 3.67 -9.39
CA MET A 196 0.12 3.57 -9.87
C MET A 196 0.53 4.79 -10.70
N PRO A 197 1.81 5.17 -10.67
CA PRO A 197 2.32 6.22 -11.54
C PRO A 197 2.23 5.79 -13.01
N VAL A 198 1.73 6.70 -13.84
CA VAL A 198 1.65 6.55 -15.30
C VAL A 198 2.31 7.77 -15.93
N LYS A 199 3.35 7.57 -16.75
CA LYS A 199 4.08 8.67 -17.39
C LYS A 199 3.89 8.63 -18.89
N ARG A 200 3.20 9.64 -19.44
CA ARG A 200 3.09 9.82 -20.89
C ARG A 200 4.44 10.26 -21.49
N ARG A 201 4.81 9.63 -22.60
CA ARG A 201 6.00 9.94 -23.39
C ARG A 201 5.66 10.89 -24.55
N PRO A 202 6.66 11.56 -25.13
CA PRO A 202 6.46 12.41 -26.31
C PRO A 202 5.88 11.67 -27.52
N ASP A 203 6.18 10.38 -27.67
CA ASP A 203 5.67 9.52 -28.75
C ASP A 203 4.24 9.01 -28.51
N GLY A 204 3.58 9.44 -27.43
CA GLY A 204 2.21 9.07 -27.08
C GLY A 204 2.06 7.74 -26.34
N ARG A 205 3.14 6.98 -26.12
CA ARG A 205 3.14 5.78 -25.25
C ARG A 205 3.23 6.18 -23.78
N PHE A 206 2.96 5.23 -22.89
CA PHE A 206 3.01 5.44 -21.45
C PHE A 206 3.96 4.44 -20.80
N ASP A 207 4.87 4.93 -19.97
CA ASP A 207 5.68 4.09 -19.09
C ASP A 207 4.91 3.90 -17.77
N CYS A 208 4.66 2.64 -17.41
CA CYS A 208 3.86 2.25 -16.25
C CYS A 208 4.60 1.20 -15.42
N GLU A 209 4.29 1.16 -14.12
CA GLU A 209 4.72 0.09 -13.23
C GLU A 209 3.47 -0.66 -12.75
N ILE A 210 3.40 -1.95 -13.05
CA ILE A 210 2.35 -2.84 -12.52
C ILE A 210 2.97 -3.60 -11.35
N ALA A 211 2.25 -3.69 -10.24
CA ALA A 211 2.63 -4.52 -9.11
C ALA A 211 1.51 -5.49 -8.73
N GLY A 212 1.89 -6.68 -8.27
CA GLY A 212 0.98 -7.64 -7.66
C GLY A 212 0.21 -8.53 -8.64
N THR A 213 -0.88 -9.16 -8.19
CA THR A 213 -1.58 -10.23 -8.93
C THR A 213 -2.69 -9.73 -9.87
N GLY A 214 -2.79 -8.41 -10.08
CA GLY A 214 -3.80 -7.86 -10.98
C GLY A 214 -3.83 -6.35 -10.95
N CYS A 215 -4.37 -5.77 -12.01
CA CYS A 215 -4.54 -4.33 -12.11
C CYS A 215 -5.80 -3.97 -12.92
N VAL A 216 -6.30 -2.77 -12.66
CA VAL A 216 -7.43 -2.15 -13.33
C VAL A 216 -6.90 -0.99 -14.15
N TRP A 217 -7.06 -1.08 -15.45
CA TRP A 217 -6.73 -0.02 -16.40
C TRP A 217 -7.95 0.83 -16.67
N ALA A 218 -7.75 2.14 -16.78
CA ALA A 218 -8.77 3.04 -17.27
C ALA A 218 -8.16 4.06 -18.25
N VAL A 219 -8.90 4.35 -19.31
CA VAL A 219 -8.52 5.33 -20.33
C VAL A 219 -9.61 6.39 -20.38
N ARG A 220 -9.21 7.66 -20.25
CA ARG A 220 -10.13 8.80 -20.34
C ARG A 220 -9.87 9.60 -21.61
N GLU A 221 -10.94 9.93 -22.30
CA GLU A 221 -10.93 10.82 -23.45
C GLU A 221 -12.11 11.81 -23.32
N GLY A 222 -11.78 13.06 -22.96
CA GLY A 222 -12.77 14.08 -22.64
C GLY A 222 -13.69 13.67 -21.47
N ALA A 223 -14.98 13.48 -21.78
CA ALA A 223 -16.02 13.08 -20.82
C ALA A 223 -16.29 11.57 -20.79
N SER A 224 -15.63 10.78 -21.64
CA SER A 224 -15.76 9.33 -21.68
C SER A 224 -14.59 8.68 -20.94
N ILE A 225 -14.89 7.63 -20.17
CA ILE A 225 -13.90 6.82 -19.47
C ILE A 225 -14.21 5.35 -19.74
N ASP A 226 -13.26 4.66 -20.34
CA ASP A 226 -13.29 3.21 -20.50
C ASP A 226 -12.49 2.55 -19.38
N VAL A 227 -13.00 1.47 -18.81
CA VAL A 227 -12.34 0.73 -17.72
C VAL A 227 -12.25 -0.74 -18.08
N ALA A 228 -11.05 -1.31 -18.00
CA ALA A 228 -10.84 -2.75 -18.10
C ALA A 228 -11.35 -3.38 -16.80
N TRP A 229 -12.51 -4.01 -16.87
CA TRP A 229 -13.23 -4.56 -15.73
C TRP A 229 -13.91 -5.87 -16.10
N ARG A 230 -13.51 -6.96 -15.42
CA ARG A 230 -14.18 -8.25 -15.53
C ARG A 230 -15.25 -8.35 -14.44
N GLU A 231 -16.51 -8.30 -14.85
CA GLU A 231 -17.63 -8.47 -13.91
C GLU A 231 -17.65 -9.91 -13.38
N ALA A 232 -17.78 -10.05 -12.06
CA ALA A 232 -17.94 -11.32 -11.35
C ALA A 232 -19.11 -11.27 -10.34
N ALA A 233 -20.02 -10.29 -10.47
CA ALA A 233 -21.10 -10.09 -9.53
C ALA A 233 -22.23 -11.10 -9.72
N THR A 234 -22.63 -11.77 -8.64
CA THR A 234 -24.00 -12.28 -8.54
C THR A 234 -24.94 -11.14 -8.13
N PRO A 235 -26.26 -11.21 -8.43
CA PRO A 235 -27.22 -10.20 -7.98
C PRO A 235 -27.19 -9.98 -6.46
N ALA A 236 -27.02 -11.06 -5.69
CA ALA A 236 -26.91 -11.00 -4.23
C ALA A 236 -25.65 -10.26 -3.77
N LEU A 237 -24.50 -10.52 -4.40
CA LEU A 237 -23.25 -9.84 -4.08
C LEU A 237 -23.32 -8.34 -4.41
N ARG A 238 -23.91 -8.00 -5.57
CA ARG A 238 -24.13 -6.61 -5.98
C ARG A 238 -25.02 -5.87 -4.98
N ALA A 239 -26.17 -6.44 -4.62
CA ALA A 239 -27.08 -5.85 -3.64
C ALA A 239 -26.42 -5.66 -2.26
N ARG A 240 -25.62 -6.64 -1.81
CA ARG A 240 -24.86 -6.54 -0.55
C ARG A 240 -23.88 -5.36 -0.58
N LEU A 241 -23.14 -5.17 -1.67
CA LEU A 241 -22.19 -4.06 -1.80
C LEU A 241 -22.88 -2.69 -1.97
N GLU A 242 -24.00 -2.61 -2.68
CA GLU A 242 -24.79 -1.37 -2.78
C GLU A 242 -25.31 -0.92 -1.41
N ALA A 243 -25.80 -1.88 -0.60
CA ALA A 243 -26.17 -1.63 0.78
C ALA A 243 -24.96 -1.16 1.60
N ALA A 244 -23.84 -1.89 1.55
CA ALA A 244 -22.61 -1.55 2.29
C ALA A 244 -22.05 -0.17 1.93
N LEU A 245 -22.10 0.20 0.64
CA LEU A 245 -21.69 1.54 0.19
C LEU A 245 -22.53 2.65 0.81
N THR A 246 -23.77 2.36 1.21
CA THR A 246 -24.68 3.33 1.81
C THR A 246 -24.59 3.32 3.34
N SER A 247 -24.59 2.13 3.97
CA SER A 247 -24.64 1.97 5.42
C SER A 247 -23.26 2.06 6.09
N ASP A 248 -22.25 1.46 5.48
CA ASP A 248 -20.97 1.17 6.14
C ASP A 248 -19.92 2.24 5.83
N LEU A 249 -20.08 2.95 4.71
CA LEU A 249 -19.18 4.00 4.28
C LEU A 249 -19.77 5.39 4.57
N ARG A 250 -19.34 6.04 5.66
CA ARG A 250 -19.62 7.47 5.85
C ARG A 250 -18.57 8.29 5.09
N ASP A 251 -18.99 8.97 4.03
CA ASP A 251 -18.07 9.71 3.16
C ASP A 251 -18.62 11.08 2.77
N PHE A 252 -17.72 11.95 2.29
CA PHE A 252 -17.99 13.28 1.77
C PHE A 252 -18.91 13.29 0.54
N PHE A 253 -18.94 12.21 -0.24
CA PHE A 253 -19.77 12.10 -1.43
C PHE A 253 -21.19 11.63 -1.11
N ASP A 254 -22.18 12.36 -1.66
CA ASP A 254 -23.60 12.10 -1.45
C ASP A 254 -24.09 10.89 -2.26
N ARG A 255 -23.53 10.69 -3.46
CA ARG A 255 -23.93 9.61 -4.38
C ARG A 255 -22.76 8.70 -4.67
N ARG A 256 -23.04 7.39 -4.69
CA ARG A 256 -22.07 6.31 -4.86
C ARG A 256 -22.69 5.28 -5.79
N ALA A 257 -22.40 5.37 -7.08
CA ALA A 257 -22.93 4.44 -8.07
C ALA A 257 -21.99 3.25 -8.20
N LEU A 258 -22.46 2.05 -7.86
CA LEU A 258 -21.72 0.81 -8.06
C LEU A 258 -21.78 0.41 -9.54
N LEU A 259 -20.65 0.52 -10.23
CA LEU A 259 -20.56 0.25 -11.66
C LEU A 259 -20.23 -1.20 -11.95
N GLY A 260 -19.26 -1.77 -11.22
CA GLY A 260 -18.83 -3.15 -11.42
C GLY A 260 -18.33 -3.79 -10.14
N VAL A 261 -18.40 -5.11 -10.09
CA VAL A 261 -17.87 -5.93 -8.99
C VAL A 261 -17.01 -7.04 -9.56
N SER A 262 -15.81 -7.22 -9.01
CA SER A 262 -14.90 -8.31 -9.34
C SER A 262 -14.48 -9.02 -8.07
N THR A 263 -14.39 -10.34 -8.11
CA THR A 263 -13.83 -11.15 -7.03
C THR A 263 -12.37 -11.47 -7.35
N ASN A 264 -11.56 -11.68 -6.33
CA ASN A 264 -10.24 -12.31 -6.50
C ASN A 264 -10.35 -13.77 -6.07
N ASP A 265 -9.71 -14.66 -6.82
CA ASP A 265 -9.68 -16.10 -6.47
C ASP A 265 -8.87 -16.34 -5.18
N ALA A 266 -7.94 -15.44 -4.85
CA ALA A 266 -7.19 -15.47 -3.61
C ALA A 266 -6.83 -14.05 -3.11
N PRO A 267 -7.17 -13.67 -1.86
CA PRO A 267 -8.01 -14.43 -0.92
C PRO A 267 -9.51 -14.27 -1.28
N PRO A 268 -10.32 -15.34 -1.16
CA PRO A 268 -11.67 -15.43 -1.73
C PRO A 268 -12.68 -14.44 -1.14
N GLU A 269 -12.43 -13.96 0.08
CA GLU A 269 -13.25 -12.95 0.74
C GLU A 269 -13.00 -11.52 0.22
N THR A 270 -11.99 -11.32 -0.63
CA THR A 270 -11.67 -10.00 -1.18
C THR A 270 -12.47 -9.71 -2.44
N VAL A 271 -13.19 -8.59 -2.38
CA VAL A 271 -13.99 -8.09 -3.50
C VAL A 271 -13.54 -6.68 -3.87
N LEU A 272 -13.41 -6.44 -5.17
CA LEU A 272 -13.18 -5.12 -5.74
C LEU A 272 -14.50 -4.58 -6.29
N ALA A 273 -14.78 -3.32 -5.97
CA ALA A 273 -15.94 -2.59 -6.46
C ALA A 273 -15.46 -1.35 -7.22
N LEU A 274 -15.90 -1.20 -8.46
CA LEU A 274 -15.72 0.03 -9.23
C LEU A 274 -16.87 0.97 -8.91
N VAL A 275 -16.56 2.14 -8.34
CA VAL A 275 -17.59 3.05 -7.82
C VAL A 275 -17.36 4.45 -8.36
N LEU A 276 -18.43 5.05 -8.89
CA LEU A 276 -18.47 6.47 -9.24
C LEU A 276 -19.07 7.26 -8.08
N PHE A 277 -18.21 7.99 -7.41
CA PHE A 277 -18.56 8.92 -6.36
C PHE A 277 -18.88 10.29 -6.95
N SER A 278 -19.96 10.91 -6.48
CA SER A 278 -20.29 12.29 -6.85
C SER A 278 -20.95 13.06 -5.72
N ARG A 279 -20.66 14.36 -5.69
CA ARG A 279 -21.30 15.33 -4.80
C ARG A 279 -22.50 15.95 -5.51
N ALA A 280 -23.55 16.16 -4.72
CA ALA A 280 -24.73 16.94 -5.07
C ALA A 280 -24.95 18.10 -4.10
N GLY A 281 -24.46 17.99 -2.86
CA GLY A 281 -24.55 19.05 -1.86
C GLY A 281 -23.61 20.24 -2.14
N ALA A 282 -23.82 21.32 -1.39
CA ALA A 282 -22.96 22.50 -1.47
C ALA A 282 -21.49 22.16 -1.15
N THR A 283 -20.58 22.86 -1.81
CA THR A 283 -19.14 22.82 -1.55
C THR A 283 -18.62 24.23 -1.31
N THR A 284 -17.49 24.35 -0.61
CA THR A 284 -16.81 25.63 -0.36
C THR A 284 -15.88 26.04 -1.51
N LEU A 285 -15.96 25.35 -2.65
CA LEU A 285 -15.10 25.59 -3.80
C LEU A 285 -15.58 26.83 -4.56
N GLY A 286 -14.65 27.74 -4.89
CA GLY A 286 -14.91 28.88 -5.76
C GLY A 286 -14.99 28.49 -7.24
N GLY A 287 -15.65 29.33 -8.04
CA GLY A 287 -15.79 29.15 -9.49
C GLY A 287 -17.09 28.46 -9.92
N THR A 288 -17.20 28.11 -11.22
CA THR A 288 -18.42 27.54 -11.81
C THR A 288 -18.46 26.00 -11.77
N ARG A 289 -17.30 25.35 -11.62
CA ARG A 289 -17.17 23.88 -11.50
C ARG A 289 -16.90 23.50 -10.05
N THR A 290 -17.97 23.34 -9.27
CA THR A 290 -17.88 23.14 -7.81
C THR A 290 -18.29 21.76 -7.34
N GLN A 291 -18.72 20.88 -8.25
CA GLN A 291 -19.24 19.56 -7.92
C GLN A 291 -18.16 18.49 -8.15
N PRO A 292 -17.49 18.00 -7.09
CA PRO A 292 -16.48 16.97 -7.23
C PRO A 292 -17.07 15.60 -7.56
N TRP A 293 -16.34 14.86 -8.38
CA TRP A 293 -16.60 13.45 -8.67
C TRP A 293 -15.29 12.66 -8.68
N ARG A 294 -15.38 11.36 -8.41
CA ARG A 294 -14.25 10.43 -8.46
C ARG A 294 -14.70 9.07 -8.97
N LEU A 295 -13.90 8.48 -9.86
CA LEU A 295 -13.98 7.07 -10.21
C LEU A 295 -12.91 6.34 -9.41
N GLU A 296 -13.33 5.47 -8.50
CA GLU A 296 -12.44 4.77 -7.58
C GLU A 296 -12.65 3.25 -7.65
N VAL A 297 -11.58 2.50 -7.40
CA VAL A 297 -11.64 1.06 -7.10
C VAL A 297 -11.60 0.92 -5.58
N CYS A 298 -12.66 0.36 -5.02
CA CYS A 298 -12.80 0.09 -3.60
C CYS A 298 -12.56 -1.39 -3.31
N ARG A 299 -11.76 -1.70 -2.30
CA ARG A 299 -11.54 -3.06 -1.82
C ARG A 299 -12.32 -3.31 -0.56
N TRP A 300 -13.08 -4.39 -0.57
CA TRP A 300 -13.87 -4.90 0.53
C TRP A 300 -13.38 -6.28 0.93
N ARG A 301 -13.52 -6.61 2.22
CA ARG A 301 -13.48 -7.97 2.72
C ARG A 301 -14.86 -8.34 3.22
N LEU A 302 -15.40 -9.45 2.73
CA LEU A 302 -16.74 -9.90 3.06
C LEU A 302 -16.67 -11.05 4.06
N GLY A 303 -17.13 -10.82 5.28
CA GLY A 303 -17.29 -11.85 6.29
C GLY A 303 -18.45 -12.80 5.98
N ALA A 304 -18.30 -14.06 6.39
CA ALA A 304 -19.34 -15.09 6.29
C ALA A 304 -20.55 -14.80 7.20
N ASP A 305 -20.34 -14.03 8.26
CA ASP A 305 -21.34 -13.52 9.20
C ASP A 305 -22.15 -12.33 8.66
N GLY A 306 -21.90 -11.92 7.42
CA GLY A 306 -22.54 -10.78 6.79
C GLY A 306 -21.85 -9.44 7.06
N GLN A 307 -20.81 -9.39 7.89
CA GLN A 307 -20.06 -8.15 8.11
C GLN A 307 -19.23 -7.79 6.88
N ASN A 308 -19.20 -6.50 6.53
CA ASN A 308 -18.38 -5.98 5.44
C ASN A 308 -17.29 -5.09 6.03
N GLN A 309 -16.04 -5.34 5.66
CA GLN A 309 -14.94 -4.48 6.02
C GLN A 309 -14.47 -3.71 4.79
N PHE A 310 -14.58 -2.37 4.84
CA PHE A 310 -13.93 -1.50 3.88
C PHE A 310 -12.42 -1.50 4.11
N ALA A 311 -11.65 -2.02 3.17
CA ALA A 311 -10.22 -2.25 3.35
C ALA A 311 -9.36 -1.14 2.74
N ALA A 312 -9.69 -0.67 1.53
CA ALA A 312 -8.91 0.35 0.83
C ALA A 312 -9.71 0.97 -0.33
N ARG A 313 -9.22 2.11 -0.84
CA ARG A 313 -9.66 2.68 -2.11
C ARG A 313 -8.52 3.35 -2.84
N ALA A 314 -8.58 3.32 -4.17
CA ALA A 314 -7.66 4.02 -5.04
C ALA A 314 -8.41 4.74 -6.17
N VAL A 315 -7.94 5.93 -6.52
CA VAL A 315 -8.58 6.78 -7.54
C VAL A 315 -8.01 6.43 -8.91
N LEU A 316 -8.89 6.16 -9.88
CA LEU A 316 -8.53 6.12 -11.30
C LEU A 316 -8.54 7.54 -11.87
N PHE A 317 -9.69 8.21 -11.81
CA PHE A 317 -9.87 9.58 -12.27
C PHE A 317 -10.68 10.40 -11.29
N ARG A 318 -10.46 11.71 -11.29
CA ARG A 318 -11.22 12.68 -10.50
C ARG A 318 -11.38 13.98 -11.27
N GLY A 319 -12.41 14.74 -10.93
CA GLY A 319 -12.62 16.05 -11.52
C GLY A 319 -13.63 16.88 -10.76
N LEU A 320 -13.80 18.10 -11.25
CA LEU A 320 -14.87 19.01 -10.87
C LEU A 320 -15.78 19.20 -12.07
N ARG A 321 -17.09 19.30 -11.84
CA ARG A 321 -18.09 19.62 -12.86
C ARG A 321 -18.97 20.78 -12.42
N ALA A 322 -19.62 21.44 -13.37
CA ALA A 322 -20.74 22.32 -13.05
C ALA A 322 -21.95 21.49 -12.59
N ALA A 323 -22.87 22.09 -11.83
CA ALA A 323 -24.05 21.36 -11.32
C ALA A 323 -24.93 20.79 -12.45
N SER A 324 -25.06 21.53 -13.56
CA SER A 324 -25.81 21.16 -14.76
C SER A 324 -25.07 20.20 -15.71
N GLU A 325 -23.76 20.06 -15.56
CA GLU A 325 -22.95 19.20 -16.42
C GLU A 325 -23.10 17.74 -15.98
N PRO A 326 -23.28 16.78 -16.91
CA PRO A 326 -23.41 15.37 -16.56
C PRO A 326 -22.12 14.81 -15.95
N LEU A 327 -22.27 13.69 -15.25
CA LEU A 327 -21.11 12.87 -14.85
C LEU A 327 -20.44 12.25 -16.08
N PRO A 328 -19.14 11.90 -16.00
CA PRO A 328 -18.46 11.22 -17.09
C PRO A 328 -19.17 9.91 -17.45
N ARG A 329 -19.22 9.59 -18.74
CA ARG A 329 -19.76 8.32 -19.23
C ARG A 329 -18.72 7.24 -18.99
N ILE A 330 -19.09 6.22 -18.21
CA ILE A 330 -18.21 5.08 -17.92
C ILE A 330 -18.63 3.88 -18.76
N THR A 331 -17.68 3.22 -19.41
CA THR A 331 -17.90 1.99 -20.17
C THR A 331 -16.94 0.92 -19.69
N LEU A 332 -17.45 -0.29 -19.44
CA LEU A 332 -16.68 -1.41 -18.90
C LEU A 332 -16.30 -2.37 -20.02
N HIS A 333 -15.04 -2.81 -20.00
CA HIS A 333 -14.48 -3.71 -20.99
C HIS A 333 -13.91 -4.94 -20.29
N PRO A 334 -14.31 -6.17 -20.63
CA PRO A 334 -13.90 -7.37 -19.89
C PRO A 334 -12.42 -7.76 -20.07
N GLN A 335 -11.75 -7.19 -21.06
CA GLN A 335 -10.36 -7.49 -21.43
C GLN A 335 -9.56 -6.18 -21.46
N SER A 336 -8.33 -6.19 -20.93
CA SER A 336 -7.42 -5.04 -20.96
C SER A 336 -7.02 -4.66 -22.38
N ASP A 337 -6.87 -5.66 -23.25
CA ASP A 337 -6.28 -5.50 -24.58
C ASP A 337 -7.19 -4.71 -25.53
N THR A 338 -8.46 -4.53 -25.16
CA THR A 338 -9.39 -3.63 -25.87
C THR A 338 -9.11 -2.16 -25.58
N LEU A 339 -8.35 -1.86 -24.53
CA LEU A 339 -8.00 -0.50 -24.10
C LEU A 339 -6.54 -0.18 -24.35
N ILE A 340 -5.65 -1.12 -24.04
CA ILE A 340 -4.20 -0.90 -24.10
C ILE A 340 -3.48 -2.12 -24.68
N VAL A 341 -2.30 -1.90 -25.25
CA VAL A 341 -1.37 -2.97 -25.66
C VAL A 341 -0.12 -2.82 -24.81
N GLU A 342 0.20 -3.87 -24.04
CA GLU A 342 1.37 -3.92 -23.15
C GLU A 342 2.61 -4.48 -23.87
N GLU A 343 3.74 -3.81 -23.72
CA GLU A 343 5.07 -4.22 -24.17
C GLU A 343 5.98 -4.33 -22.93
N PHE A 344 6.56 -5.51 -22.70
CA PHE A 344 7.49 -5.73 -21.59
C PHE A 344 8.84 -5.08 -21.88
N LEU A 345 9.36 -4.34 -20.90
CA LEU A 345 10.63 -3.63 -20.98
C LEU A 345 11.82 -4.47 -20.54
#